data_AF-A0A2A2SJ97-F1
#
_entry.id   AF-A0A2A2SJ97-F1
#
_cell.length_a   1.000
_cell.length_b   1.000
_cell.length_c   1.000
_cell.angle_alpha   90.00
_cell.angle_beta   90.00
_cell.angle_gamma   90.00
#
_symmetry.space_group_name_H-M   'P 1'
#
loop_
_entity.id
_entity.type
_entity.pdbx_description
1 polymer ?
#
loop_
_entity_poly.entity_id
_entity_poly.type
_entity_poly.pdbx_seq_one_letter_code
_entity_poly.pdbx_strand_id
1 'polypeptide(L)'
;MMYLAILAVLAQNGAQIQEGPRTPVPAAAQTGDTPQRIRSVTVQPGETCPPSTSDEVVVCYSPGGSPYRIPPAVRDEGPIPAQNQAWAARAQVVRDASRVAGGLPNTCSPIGTGGQTGCATFQSPDYVAGRREQRRAERAVPGGEDE
;
A
#
# COMPACT_ATOMS: atom_id res chain seq x y z
N MET A 1 19.41 -52.39 9.19
CA MET A 1 18.23 -51.61 8.75
C MET A 1 17.44 -51.23 10.00
N MET A 2 17.99 -50.45 10.93
CA MET A 2 18.43 -49.04 10.83
C MET A 2 17.28 -48.11 10.45
N TYR A 3 16.32 -47.92 11.36
CA TYR A 3 15.63 -46.65 11.59
C TYR A 3 14.95 -46.69 12.98
N LEU A 4 15.79 -46.80 14.01
CA LEU A 4 15.46 -46.34 15.37
C LEU A 4 16.12 -44.96 15.52
N ALA A 5 15.41 -44.04 16.16
CA ALA A 5 15.73 -42.61 16.40
C ALA A 5 15.33 -41.66 15.25
N ILE A 6 14.18 -41.02 15.39
CA ILE A 6 14.04 -39.54 15.50
C ILE A 6 12.70 -39.31 16.22
N LEU A 7 12.73 -39.39 17.55
CA LEU A 7 11.73 -38.76 18.42
C LEU A 7 12.40 -37.53 19.04
N ALA A 8 11.67 -36.41 19.01
CA ALA A 8 11.84 -35.22 19.83
C ALA A 8 13.12 -34.37 19.65
N VAL A 9 13.09 -33.44 18.69
CA VAL A 9 13.66 -32.09 18.89
C VAL A 9 12.71 -31.07 18.26
N LEU A 10 11.60 -30.74 18.94
CA LEU A 10 10.98 -29.44 18.76
C LEU A 10 11.73 -28.48 19.66
N ALA A 11 12.70 -27.81 19.03
CA ALA A 11 13.50 -26.76 19.59
C ALA A 11 12.60 -25.67 20.19
N GLN A 12 12.84 -25.41 21.47
CA GLN A 12 12.47 -24.18 22.15
C GLN A 12 13.01 -23.01 21.32
N ASN A 13 12.13 -22.28 20.64
CA ASN A 13 12.43 -20.94 20.14
C ASN A 13 11.48 -19.98 20.84
N GLY A 14 11.73 -19.75 22.12
CA GLY A 14 11.27 -18.53 22.76
C GLY A 14 11.98 -17.37 22.10
N ALA A 15 11.24 -16.52 21.39
CA ALA A 15 11.73 -15.21 20.98
C ALA A 15 11.99 -14.39 22.25
N GLN A 16 13.23 -14.39 22.72
CA GLN A 16 13.68 -13.47 23.76
C GLN A 16 13.86 -12.10 23.09
N ILE A 17 13.01 -11.15 23.46
CA ILE A 17 13.25 -9.72 23.20
C ILE A 17 14.50 -9.36 24.01
N GLN A 18 15.68 -9.32 23.36
CA GLN A 18 16.89 -8.80 24.01
C GLN A 18 16.83 -7.28 24.01
N GLU A 19 16.37 -6.71 25.12
CA GLU A 19 16.56 -5.29 25.45
C GLU A 19 18.05 -5.08 25.77
N GLY A 20 18.87 -4.91 24.74
CA GLY A 20 20.27 -4.55 24.90
C GLY A 20 20.43 -3.17 25.55
N PRO A 21 21.50 -2.93 26.32
CA PRO A 21 21.73 -1.63 26.95
C PRO A 21 21.85 -0.55 25.87
N ARG A 22 20.89 0.38 25.86
CA ARG A 22 20.97 1.61 25.09
C ARG A 22 22.08 2.47 25.68
N THR A 23 23.29 2.34 25.17
CA THR A 23 24.35 3.33 25.42
C THR A 23 23.87 4.68 24.89
N PRO A 24 23.76 5.72 25.73
CA PRO A 24 23.43 7.05 25.26
C PRO A 24 24.54 7.50 24.31
N VAL A 25 24.22 7.65 23.03
CA VAL A 25 25.11 8.34 22.09
C VAL A 25 25.17 9.80 22.55
N PRO A 26 26.36 10.35 22.84
CA PRO A 26 26.46 11.75 23.22
C PRO A 26 25.92 12.59 22.07
N ALA A 27 24.92 13.42 22.36
CA ALA A 27 24.44 14.41 21.43
C ALA A 27 25.61 15.33 21.07
N ALA A 28 26.06 15.31 19.82
CA ALA A 28 26.98 16.31 19.33
C ALA A 28 26.32 17.68 19.53
N ALA A 29 26.91 18.51 20.39
CA ALA A 29 26.47 19.88 20.59
C ALA A 29 26.59 20.62 19.25
N GLN A 30 25.45 21.09 18.73
CA GLN A 30 25.40 21.88 17.50
C GLN A 30 26.28 23.12 17.71
N THR A 31 27.48 23.13 17.11
CA THR A 31 28.50 24.16 17.34
C THR A 31 28.28 25.35 16.41
N GLY A 32 27.06 25.88 16.42
CA GLY A 32 26.66 27.08 15.70
C GLY A 32 25.52 27.73 16.46
N ASP A 33 25.54 29.07 16.52
CA ASP A 33 24.44 29.83 17.12
C ASP A 33 23.11 29.29 16.59
N THR A 34 22.26 28.83 17.52
CA THR A 34 20.97 28.27 17.15
C THR A 34 20.17 29.38 16.50
N PRO A 35 19.66 29.20 15.27
CA PRO A 35 18.98 30.26 14.55
C PRO A 35 17.81 30.76 15.39
N GLN A 36 17.80 32.07 15.64
CA GLN A 36 16.83 32.71 16.54
C GLN A 36 15.41 32.66 15.95
N ARG A 37 15.29 32.47 14.63
CA ARG A 37 14.01 32.41 13.93
C ARG A 37 14.03 31.42 12.76
N ILE A 38 12.97 30.62 12.64
CA ILE A 38 12.74 29.74 11.48
C ILE A 38 11.48 30.23 10.77
N ARG A 39 11.59 30.49 9.46
CA ARG A 39 10.46 30.88 8.62
C ARG A 39 10.25 29.85 7.51
N SER A 40 9.09 29.21 7.51
CA SER A 40 8.65 28.33 6.43
C SER A 40 7.93 29.13 5.35
N VAL A 41 8.40 29.07 4.12
CA VAL A 41 7.79 29.77 2.97
C VAL A 41 7.37 28.75 1.92
N THR A 42 6.12 28.83 1.47
CA THR A 42 5.63 28.05 0.33
C THR A 42 5.98 28.81 -0.94
N VAL A 43 6.79 28.21 -1.81
CA VAL A 43 7.30 28.86 -3.03
C VAL A 43 6.60 28.28 -4.26
N GLN A 44 6.17 29.16 -5.18
CA GLN A 44 5.51 28.76 -6.42
C GLN A 44 6.53 28.12 -7.40
N PRO A 45 6.14 27.22 -8.32
CA PRO A 45 7.06 26.61 -9.26
C PRO A 45 7.81 27.66 -10.10
N GLY A 46 9.14 27.67 -10.01
CA GLY A 46 10.01 28.59 -10.76
C GLY A 46 10.45 29.84 -9.98
N GLU A 47 9.95 30.07 -8.77
CA GLU A 47 10.43 31.16 -7.90
C GLU A 47 11.66 30.75 -7.11
N THR A 48 12.60 31.68 -6.93
CA THR A 48 13.81 31.46 -6.12
C THR A 48 13.50 31.71 -4.65
N CYS A 49 13.94 30.79 -3.77
CA CYS A 49 13.81 30.94 -2.33
C CYS A 49 14.61 32.16 -1.85
N PRO A 50 14.03 33.06 -1.01
CA PRO A 50 14.77 34.19 -0.46
C PRO A 50 15.94 33.70 0.41
N PRO A 51 17.06 34.44 0.45
CA PRO A 51 18.25 34.02 1.17
C PRO A 51 18.03 34.04 2.69
N SER A 52 18.55 33.03 3.38
CA SER A 52 18.64 33.00 4.85
C SER A 52 19.66 34.04 5.34
N THR A 53 19.41 34.62 6.51
CA THR A 53 20.36 35.53 7.20
C THR A 53 21.01 34.79 8.38
N SER A 54 21.95 35.44 9.08
CA SER A 54 22.57 34.87 10.28
C SER A 54 21.56 34.58 11.40
N ASP A 55 20.46 35.33 11.43
CA ASP A 55 19.50 35.32 12.53
C ASP A 55 18.20 34.56 12.16
N GLU A 56 17.96 34.35 10.85
CA GLU A 56 16.77 33.69 10.32
C GLU A 56 17.11 32.64 9.26
N VAL A 57 16.68 31.39 9.52
CA VAL A 57 16.73 30.31 8.53
C VAL A 57 15.40 30.27 7.78
N VAL A 58 15.46 30.44 6.47
CA VAL A 58 14.31 30.30 5.59
C VAL A 58 14.28 28.88 5.02
N VAL A 59 13.21 28.14 5.31
CA VAL A 59 12.96 26.80 4.76
C VAL A 59 11.86 26.92 3.72
N CYS A 60 12.24 26.75 2.46
CA CYS A 60 11.30 26.78 1.35
C CYS A 60 10.80 25.37 1.01
N TYR A 61 9.49 25.24 0.83
CA TYR A 61 8.88 24.05 0.25
C TYR A 61 8.05 24.44 -0.96
N SER A 62 8.26 23.75 -2.09
CA SER A 62 7.40 23.90 -3.25
C SER A 62 6.42 22.72 -3.29
N PRO A 63 5.10 22.97 -3.23
CA PRO A 63 4.14 21.96 -3.57
C PRO A 63 4.33 21.71 -5.07
N GLY A 64 4.89 20.55 -5.43
CA GLY A 64 5.19 20.22 -6.82
C GLY A 64 3.99 20.39 -7.75
N GLY A 65 4.18 20.21 -9.07
CA GLY A 65 3.18 20.50 -10.10
C GLY A 65 1.87 19.70 -10.05
N SER A 66 1.59 18.93 -9.00
CA SER A 66 0.38 18.13 -8.84
C SER A 66 -0.24 18.35 -7.46
N PRO A 67 -1.58 18.49 -7.36
CA PRO A 67 -2.26 18.77 -6.09
C PRO A 67 -2.22 17.62 -5.08
N TYR A 68 -1.75 16.43 -5.46
CA TYR A 68 -1.71 15.27 -4.58
C TYR A 68 -0.38 15.19 -3.82
N ARG A 69 -0.47 14.74 -2.56
CA ARG A 69 0.70 14.50 -1.69
C ARG A 69 1.66 13.43 -2.24
N ILE A 70 1.15 12.43 -2.95
CA ILE A 70 1.95 11.34 -3.51
C ILE A 70 2.58 11.82 -4.83
N PRO A 71 3.92 11.87 -4.95
CA PRO A 71 4.59 12.30 -6.16
C PRO A 71 4.20 11.44 -7.38
N PRO A 72 4.13 11.99 -8.60
CA PRO A 72 3.75 11.24 -9.79
C PRO A 72 4.58 9.98 -10.05
N ALA A 73 5.89 10.04 -9.75
CA ALA A 73 6.82 8.94 -9.97
C ALA A 73 6.47 7.65 -9.20
N VAL A 74 5.74 7.76 -8.09
CA VAL A 74 5.37 6.63 -7.22
C VAL A 74 3.87 6.28 -7.30
N ARG A 75 3.13 6.87 -8.25
CA ARG A 75 1.69 6.58 -8.43
C ARG A 75 1.45 5.31 -9.22
N ASP A 76 2.31 5.03 -10.19
CA ASP A 76 2.08 4.03 -11.23
C ASP A 76 2.98 2.80 -11.08
N GLU A 77 3.31 2.39 -9.85
CA GLU A 77 4.15 1.21 -9.57
C GLU A 77 3.49 -0.14 -9.92
N GLY A 78 2.42 -0.12 -10.70
CA GLY A 78 1.67 -1.30 -11.12
C GLY A 78 0.77 -1.87 -10.02
N PRO A 79 0.33 -3.14 -10.16
CA PRO A 79 -0.52 -3.79 -9.17
C PRO A 79 0.15 -3.84 -7.80
N ILE A 80 -0.57 -3.41 -6.75
CA ILE A 80 -0.06 -3.46 -5.38
C ILE A 80 0.27 -4.92 -5.03
N PRO A 81 1.53 -5.24 -4.72
CA PRO A 81 1.92 -6.62 -4.45
C PRO A 81 1.23 -7.09 -3.17
N ALA A 82 0.97 -8.40 -3.06
CA ALA A 82 0.13 -8.95 -1.99
C ALA A 82 0.60 -8.53 -0.59
N GLN A 83 1.90 -8.42 -0.35
CA GLN A 83 2.49 -7.98 0.92
C GLN A 83 2.19 -6.51 1.28
N ASN A 84 1.94 -5.64 0.30
CA ASN A 84 1.70 -4.21 0.50
C ASN A 84 0.20 -3.85 0.47
N GLN A 85 -0.68 -4.85 0.40
CA GLN A 85 -2.12 -4.63 0.44
C GLN A 85 -2.55 -4.05 1.79
N ALA A 86 -3.41 -3.04 1.76
CA ALA A 86 -3.98 -2.46 2.96
C ALA A 86 -4.67 -3.53 3.81
N TRP A 87 -4.55 -3.44 5.14
CA TRP A 87 -5.18 -4.40 6.05
C TRP A 87 -6.68 -4.54 5.80
N ALA A 88 -7.37 -3.43 5.50
CA ALA A 88 -8.79 -3.44 5.16
C ALA A 88 -9.10 -4.32 3.94
N ALA A 89 -8.28 -4.27 2.89
CA ALA A 89 -8.45 -5.11 1.70
C ALA A 89 -8.23 -6.59 2.04
N ARG A 90 -7.19 -6.91 2.83
CA ARG A 90 -6.94 -8.28 3.31
C ARG A 90 -8.07 -8.81 4.19
N ALA A 91 -8.61 -7.95 5.07
CA ALA A 91 -9.74 -8.28 5.93
C ALA A 91 -11.02 -8.55 5.11
N GLN A 92 -11.24 -7.85 3.99
CA GLN A 92 -12.34 -8.18 3.08
C GLN A 92 -12.22 -9.61 2.55
N VAL A 93 -11.04 -10.00 2.06
CA VAL A 93 -10.83 -11.35 1.52
C VAL A 93 -11.16 -12.42 2.57
N VAL A 94 -10.67 -12.25 3.81
CA VAL A 94 -10.95 -13.18 4.90
C VAL A 94 -12.44 -13.21 5.27
N ARG A 95 -13.09 -12.04 5.31
CA ARG A 95 -14.55 -11.94 5.56
C ARG A 95 -15.34 -12.65 4.47
N ASP A 96 -15.03 -12.40 3.21
CA ASP A 96 -15.77 -12.97 2.08
C ASP A 96 -15.63 -14.49 2.05
N ALA A 97 -14.40 -15.01 2.23
CA ALA A 97 -14.15 -16.44 2.34
C ALA A 97 -14.96 -17.07 3.49
N SER A 98 -14.99 -16.42 4.65
CA SER A 98 -15.70 -16.91 5.84
C SER A 98 -17.22 -16.90 5.64
N ARG A 99 -17.77 -15.86 5.01
CA ARG A 99 -19.21 -15.76 4.75
C ARG A 99 -19.67 -16.78 3.71
N VAL A 100 -18.87 -17.03 2.67
CA VAL A 100 -19.14 -18.08 1.68
C VAL A 100 -19.09 -19.45 2.35
N ALA A 101 -18.05 -19.75 3.14
CA ALA A 101 -17.96 -21.03 3.86
C ALA A 101 -19.13 -21.24 4.86
N GLY A 102 -19.62 -20.16 5.46
CA GLY A 102 -20.74 -20.20 6.41
C GLY A 102 -22.13 -20.31 5.77
N GLY A 103 -22.27 -20.25 4.44
CA GLY A 103 -23.56 -20.34 3.78
C GLY A 103 -24.51 -19.16 4.07
N LEU A 104 -23.94 -17.99 4.42
CA LEU A 104 -24.73 -16.82 4.79
C LEU A 104 -25.46 -16.23 3.58
N PRO A 105 -26.63 -15.59 3.79
CA PRO A 105 -27.31 -14.83 2.75
C PRO A 105 -26.40 -13.80 2.07
N ASN A 106 -26.66 -13.51 0.80
CA ASN A 106 -25.86 -12.61 -0.03
C ASN A 106 -24.42 -13.07 -0.25
N THR A 107 -24.17 -14.39 -0.26
CA THR A 107 -22.91 -14.99 -0.73
C THR A 107 -23.19 -16.05 -1.78
N CYS A 108 -22.23 -16.33 -2.67
CA CYS A 108 -22.38 -17.40 -3.66
C CYS A 108 -21.84 -18.73 -3.12
N SER A 109 -22.44 -19.22 -2.03
CA SER A 109 -22.05 -20.49 -1.43
C SER A 109 -22.89 -21.65 -1.95
N PRO A 110 -22.29 -22.83 -2.25
CA PRO A 110 -23.05 -24.05 -2.52
C PRO A 110 -23.61 -24.72 -1.26
N ILE A 111 -23.23 -24.26 -0.06
CA ILE A 111 -23.63 -24.84 1.21
C ILE A 111 -24.64 -23.92 1.91
N GLY A 112 -25.80 -24.47 2.31
CA GLY A 112 -26.86 -23.75 3.02
C GLY A 112 -27.87 -23.03 2.12
N THR A 113 -28.95 -22.51 2.72
CA THR A 113 -30.09 -21.88 2.01
C THR A 113 -29.88 -20.37 1.76
N GLY A 114 -28.66 -19.87 1.88
CA GLY A 114 -28.31 -18.46 1.66
C GLY A 114 -27.57 -18.18 0.35
N GLY A 115 -27.13 -19.24 -0.36
CA GLY A 115 -26.29 -19.15 -1.55
C GLY A 115 -26.99 -18.57 -2.79
N GLN A 116 -28.26 -18.91 -2.97
CA GLN A 116 -29.05 -18.55 -4.14
C GLN A 116 -29.28 -17.04 -4.28
N THR A 117 -29.22 -16.29 -3.17
CA THR A 117 -29.44 -14.83 -3.18
C THR A 117 -28.18 -14.03 -3.50
N GLY A 118 -26.99 -14.64 -3.39
CA GLY A 118 -25.70 -13.95 -3.60
C GLY A 118 -25.01 -14.21 -4.94
N CYS A 119 -25.32 -15.32 -5.64
CA CYS A 119 -24.61 -15.67 -6.87
C CYS A 119 -24.84 -14.70 -8.04
N ALA A 120 -26.02 -14.08 -8.15
CA ALA A 120 -26.27 -13.08 -9.20
C ALA A 120 -25.40 -11.82 -8.99
N THR A 121 -25.23 -11.40 -7.73
CA THR A 121 -24.41 -10.24 -7.36
C THR A 121 -22.92 -10.48 -7.61
N PHE A 122 -22.43 -11.71 -7.38
CA PHE A 122 -21.02 -12.04 -7.60
C PHE A 122 -20.64 -12.19 -9.08
N GLN A 123 -21.55 -12.72 -9.91
CA GLN A 123 -21.32 -12.87 -11.35
C GLN A 123 -21.44 -11.54 -12.12
N SER A 124 -22.14 -10.56 -11.57
CA SER A 124 -22.38 -9.28 -12.23
C SER A 124 -21.08 -8.47 -12.47
N PRO A 125 -20.16 -8.30 -11.50
CA PRO A 125 -18.87 -7.65 -11.70
C PRO A 125 -18.02 -8.29 -12.80
N ASP A 126 -17.92 -9.62 -12.84
CA ASP A 126 -17.11 -10.34 -13.82
C ASP A 126 -17.68 -10.19 -15.24
N TYR A 127 -19.01 -10.27 -15.37
CA TYR A 127 -19.69 -9.96 -16.62
C TYR A 127 -19.44 -8.51 -17.06
N VAL A 128 -19.52 -7.54 -16.14
CA VAL A 128 -19.26 -6.13 -16.44
C VAL A 128 -17.79 -5.88 -16.79
N ALA A 129 -16.86 -6.55 -16.12
CA ALA A 129 -15.42 -6.49 -16.41
C ALA A 129 -15.13 -7.05 -17.80
N GLY A 130 -15.62 -8.26 -18.12
CA GLY A 130 -15.47 -8.85 -19.46
C GLY A 130 -16.08 -7.97 -20.57
N ARG A 131 -17.24 -7.34 -20.33
CA ARG A 131 -17.84 -6.38 -21.27
C ARG A 131 -16.98 -5.12 -21.47
N ARG A 132 -16.29 -4.66 -20.43
CA ARG A 132 -15.36 -3.51 -20.52
C ARG A 132 -14.09 -3.90 -21.28
N GLU A 133 -13.59 -5.11 -21.09
CA GLU A 133 -12.43 -5.65 -21.80
C GLU A 133 -12.72 -5.82 -23.29
N GLN A 134 -13.87 -6.40 -23.65
CA GLN A 134 -14.34 -6.49 -25.05
C GLN A 134 -14.40 -5.12 -25.71
N ARG A 135 -15.01 -4.12 -25.06
CA ARG A 135 -15.06 -2.74 -25.60
C ARG A 135 -13.69 -2.08 -25.72
N ARG A 136 -12.72 -2.40 -24.85
CA ARG A 136 -11.33 -1.94 -25.01
C ARG A 136 -10.67 -2.64 -26.19
N ALA A 137 -10.87 -3.94 -26.36
CA ALA A 137 -10.31 -4.71 -27.47
C ALA A 137 -10.86 -4.21 -28.82
N GLU A 138 -12.18 -4.00 -28.93
CA GLU A 138 -12.83 -3.42 -30.11
C GLU A 138 -12.29 -2.03 -30.46
N ARG A 139 -12.05 -1.17 -29.46
CA ARG A 139 -11.42 0.15 -29.65
C ARG A 139 -9.92 0.09 -29.97
N ALA A 140 -9.27 -1.00 -29.61
CA ALA A 140 -7.84 -1.20 -29.81
C ALA A 140 -7.52 -1.78 -31.20
N VAL A 141 -8.51 -2.23 -31.97
CA VAL A 141 -8.33 -2.62 -33.38
C VAL A 141 -8.19 -1.34 -34.22
N PRO A 142 -6.99 -1.02 -34.75
CA PRO A 142 -6.82 0.09 -35.68
C PRO A 142 -7.55 -0.25 -36.97
N GLY A 143 -8.37 0.68 -37.47
CA GLY A 143 -8.97 0.55 -38.79
C GLY A 143 -7.90 0.53 -39.86
N GLY A 144 -7.98 -0.48 -40.74
CA GLY A 144 -7.14 -0.76 -41.90
C GLY A 144 -6.24 0.36 -42.40
N GLU A 145 -4.94 0.12 -42.26
CA GLU A 145 -3.92 0.65 -43.15
C GLU A 145 -3.97 -0.21 -44.43
N ASP A 146 -3.96 0.47 -45.58
CA ASP A 146 -3.63 -0.03 -46.93
C ASP A 146 -4.74 -0.69 -47.77
N GLU A 147 -5.42 0.13 -48.59
CA GLU A 147 -5.28 0.09 -50.08
C GLU A 147 -5.66 1.43 -50.73
#